data_AF-A0A8J8K330-F1
#
_entry.id   AF-A0A8J8K330-F1
#
_cell.length_a   1.000
_cell.length_b   1.000
_cell.length_c   1.000
_cell.angle_alpha   90.00
_cell.angle_beta   90.00
_cell.angle_gamma   90.00
#
_symmetry.space_group_name_H-M   'P 1'
#
loop_
_entity.id
_entity.type
_entity.pdbx_description
1 polymer ?
#
loop_
_entity_poly.entity_id
_entity_poly.type
_entity_poly.pdbx_seq_one_letter_code
_entity_poly.pdbx_strand_id
1 'polypeptide(L)'
;MEDELKTKKKEKLQKKSEHQIEDLTRETVAEIRKENGSLELELPEIEREIPKLDEIVRELYINSLQRTEISAPFGYYIKKNKLHIKKEESGKIKLIFSWFYKQKKSLEEISVKVQLSITKIKNILINPVYFGKVISNGEIRKGKHPAIIDKKYCKKYNINAEKIMKRYLSLSLESKNK
;
A
#
# COMPACT_ATOMS: atom_id res chain seq x y z
N MET A 1 1.79 63.99 0.84
CA MET A 1 3.16 63.74 0.33
C MET A 1 4.04 62.94 1.29
N GLU A 2 3.82 62.96 2.62
CA GLU A 2 4.68 62.22 3.56
C GLU A 2 4.47 60.69 3.58
N ASP A 3 3.30 60.19 3.18
CA ASP A 3 3.02 58.75 3.22
C ASP A 3 3.60 57.96 2.04
N GLU A 4 3.76 58.55 0.85
CA GLU A 4 4.42 57.89 -0.28
C GLU A 4 5.93 57.68 -0.07
N LEU A 5 6.56 58.53 0.74
CA LEU A 5 7.99 58.43 1.04
C LEU A 5 8.29 57.25 1.99
N LYS A 6 7.34 56.89 2.86
CA LYS A 6 7.48 55.77 3.82
C LYS A 6 7.35 54.41 3.14
N THR A 7 6.47 54.26 2.14
CA THR A 7 6.27 53.01 1.40
C THR A 7 7.48 52.65 0.52
N LYS A 8 8.04 53.63 -0.22
CA LYS A 8 9.24 53.40 -1.04
C LYS A 8 10.47 53.02 -0.21
N LYS A 9 10.58 53.51 1.02
CA LYS A 9 11.69 53.18 1.93
C LYS A 9 11.59 51.75 2.47
N LYS A 10 10.37 51.22 2.64
CA LYS A 10 10.10 49.86 3.15
C LYS A 10 10.38 48.78 2.09
N GLU A 11 9.96 49.01 0.84
CA GLU A 11 10.26 48.10 -0.28
C GLU A 11 11.76 47.99 -0.59
N LYS A 12 12.50 49.10 -0.46
CA LYS A 12 13.95 49.11 -0.69
C LYS A 12 14.72 48.37 0.41
N LEU A 13 14.18 48.32 1.64
CA LEU A 13 14.75 47.55 2.75
C LEU A 13 14.51 46.04 2.55
N GLN A 14 13.32 45.67 2.07
CA GLN A 14 12.90 44.28 1.90
C GLN A 14 13.67 43.57 0.76
N LYS A 15 13.91 44.27 -0.35
CA LYS A 15 14.75 43.75 -1.45
C LYS A 15 16.23 43.58 -1.04
N LYS A 16 16.72 44.40 -0.10
CA LYS A 16 18.10 44.29 0.40
C LYS A 16 18.28 43.08 1.32
N SER A 17 17.26 42.71 2.10
CA SER A 17 17.29 41.50 2.93
C SER A 17 17.18 40.21 2.12
N GLU A 18 16.40 40.20 1.03
CA GLU A 18 16.25 39.01 0.17
C GLU A 18 17.57 38.66 -0.55
N HIS A 19 18.29 39.68 -1.03
CA HIS A 19 19.57 39.46 -1.71
C HIS A 19 20.67 38.93 -0.78
N GLN A 20 20.66 39.33 0.50
CA GLN A 20 21.61 38.83 1.50
C GLN A 20 21.38 37.36 1.86
N ILE A 21 20.15 36.85 1.73
CA ILE A 21 19.81 35.45 2.04
C ILE A 21 20.24 34.51 0.90
N GLU A 22 20.19 34.98 -0.36
CA GLU A 22 20.65 34.21 -1.53
C GLU A 22 22.17 34.03 -1.58
N ASP A 23 22.95 34.98 -1.05
CA ASP A 23 24.42 34.86 -1.04
C ASP A 23 24.91 33.87 0.02
N LEU A 24 24.30 33.87 1.22
CA LEU A 24 24.62 32.92 2.31
C LEU A 24 24.34 31.45 1.97
N THR A 25 23.39 31.20 1.05
CA THR A 25 23.02 29.84 0.63
C THR A 25 23.94 29.25 -0.44
N ARG A 26 24.71 30.08 -1.16
CA ARG A 26 25.69 29.60 -2.15
C ARG A 26 27.01 29.20 -1.51
N GLU A 27 27.40 29.88 -0.44
CA GLU A 27 28.67 29.65 0.25
C GLU A 27 28.69 28.31 1.00
N THR A 28 27.58 27.94 1.64
CA THR A 28 27.42 26.67 2.39
C THR A 28 27.40 25.43 1.50
N VAL A 29 26.92 25.53 0.26
CA VAL A 29 26.89 24.39 -0.69
C VAL A 29 28.27 24.09 -1.26
N ALA A 30 29.16 25.08 -1.32
CA ALA A 30 30.52 24.91 -1.83
C ALA A 30 31.44 24.20 -0.82
N GLU A 31 31.26 24.43 0.49
CA GLU A 31 32.05 23.79 1.54
C GLU A 31 31.75 22.29 1.66
N ILE A 32 30.48 21.87 1.55
CA ILE A 32 30.07 20.45 1.62
C ILE A 32 30.66 19.62 0.47
N ARG A 33 30.94 20.22 -0.69
CA ARG A 33 31.55 19.52 -1.83
C ARG A 33 33.06 19.30 -1.66
N LYS A 34 33.72 20.05 -0.79
CA LYS A 34 35.18 19.97 -0.60
C LYS A 34 35.57 18.89 0.42
N GLU A 35 34.69 18.53 1.35
CA GLU A 35 34.94 17.51 2.38
C GLU A 35 34.75 16.07 1.91
N ASN A 36 33.98 15.83 0.83
CA ASN A 36 33.69 14.48 0.33
C ASN A 36 34.75 13.92 -0.65
N GLY A 37 35.88 14.60 -0.84
CA GLY A 37 36.82 14.33 -1.92
C GLY A 37 38.00 13.41 -1.63
N SER A 38 38.16 12.82 -0.44
CA SER A 38 39.44 12.14 -0.11
C SER A 38 39.30 11.03 0.95
N LEU A 39 38.74 9.87 0.59
CA LEU A 39 38.88 8.63 1.35
C LEU A 39 38.73 7.43 0.40
N GLU A 40 39.73 7.23 -0.47
CA GLU A 40 39.97 5.92 -1.11
C GLU A 40 40.71 5.03 -0.11
N LEU A 41 39.97 4.12 0.55
CA LEU A 41 40.52 2.99 1.30
C LEU A 41 40.20 1.72 0.50
N GLU A 42 41.26 1.03 0.08
CA GLU A 42 41.25 -0.22 -0.68
C GLU A 42 40.46 -1.33 0.06
N LEU A 43 39.47 -1.95 -0.61
CA LEU A 43 38.76 -3.13 -0.11
C LEU A 43 39.03 -4.34 -1.03
N PRO A 44 39.18 -5.55 -0.45
CA PRO A 44 39.68 -6.73 -1.14
C PRO A 44 38.64 -7.39 -2.05
N GLU A 45 39.17 -7.99 -3.12
CA GLU A 45 38.50 -8.74 -4.18
C GLU A 45 37.57 -9.83 -3.65
N ILE A 46 36.26 -9.65 -3.89
CA ILE A 46 35.33 -10.78 -4.01
C ILE A 46 34.63 -10.67 -5.36
N GLU A 47 35.40 -11.00 -6.40
CA GLU A 47 34.90 -11.42 -7.70
C GLU A 47 34.40 -12.87 -7.59
N ARG A 48 33.09 -13.06 -7.35
CA ARG A 48 32.35 -14.24 -7.83
C ARG A 48 30.93 -13.83 -8.22
N GLU A 49 30.84 -13.33 -9.45
CA GLU A 49 29.74 -13.51 -10.41
C GLU A 49 28.30 -13.28 -9.94
N ILE A 50 27.93 -12.01 -9.74
CA ILE A 50 26.68 -11.49 -10.30
C ILE A 50 27.03 -10.20 -11.03
N PRO A 51 26.85 -10.10 -12.37
CA PRO A 51 27.05 -8.86 -13.09
C PRO A 51 26.17 -7.78 -12.46
N LYS A 52 26.76 -6.63 -12.17
CA LYS A 52 26.12 -5.39 -11.72
C LYS A 52 25.02 -5.02 -12.70
N LEU A 53 23.82 -5.59 -12.54
CA LEU A 53 22.63 -4.98 -13.11
C LEU A 53 22.48 -3.66 -12.37
N ASP A 54 22.72 -2.60 -13.15
CA ASP A 54 22.70 -1.19 -12.81
C ASP A 54 21.96 -0.91 -11.53
N GLU A 55 22.57 -0.15 -10.63
CA GLU A 55 21.91 0.29 -9.39
C GLU A 55 20.55 0.93 -9.71
N ILE A 56 20.44 1.60 -10.86
CA ILE A 56 19.20 2.09 -11.46
C ILE A 56 18.19 0.95 -11.76
N VAL A 57 18.59 -0.21 -12.29
CA VAL A 57 17.69 -1.36 -12.52
C VAL A 57 17.29 -2.04 -11.21
N ARG A 58 18.19 -2.10 -10.22
CA ARG A 58 17.89 -2.63 -8.89
C ARG A 58 16.96 -1.69 -8.12
N GLU A 59 17.17 -0.39 -8.25
CA GLU A 59 16.34 0.67 -7.69
C GLU A 59 15.02 0.80 -8.46
N LEU A 60 14.98 0.55 -9.77
CA LEU A 60 13.73 0.38 -10.55
C LEU A 60 13.01 -0.91 -10.18
N TYR A 61 13.70 -1.99 -9.83
CA TYR A 61 13.10 -3.22 -9.30
C TYR A 61 12.52 -3.00 -7.90
N ILE A 62 13.24 -2.32 -7.02
CA ILE A 62 12.75 -1.92 -5.69
C ILE A 62 11.62 -0.88 -5.81
N ASN A 63 11.72 0.09 -6.73
CA ASN A 63 10.71 1.13 -6.94
C ASN A 63 9.48 0.60 -7.71
N SER A 64 9.65 -0.42 -8.57
CA SER A 64 8.52 -1.16 -9.16
C SER A 64 7.84 -2.08 -8.13
N LEU A 65 8.55 -2.55 -7.10
CA LEU A 65 7.96 -3.14 -5.90
C LEU A 65 7.29 -2.08 -5.00
N GLN A 66 7.76 -0.83 -4.99
CA GLN A 66 7.12 0.30 -4.27
C GLN A 66 5.90 0.88 -5.01
N ARG A 67 5.71 0.60 -6.31
CA ARG A 67 4.49 0.99 -7.07
C ARG A 67 3.26 0.12 -6.77
N THR A 68 3.41 -0.93 -5.97
CA THR A 68 2.30 -1.56 -5.27
C THR A 68 2.80 -2.00 -3.92
N GLU A 69 2.58 -1.19 -2.87
CA GLU A 69 2.47 -1.80 -1.54
C GLU A 69 1.50 -2.97 -1.70
N ILE A 70 1.98 -4.22 -1.56
CA ILE A 70 1.11 -5.39 -1.48
C ILE A 70 0.38 -5.22 -0.16
N SER A 71 -0.64 -4.39 -0.17
CA SER A 71 -1.43 -4.06 1.00
C SER A 71 -2.09 -5.35 1.42
N ALA A 72 -1.90 -5.72 2.68
CA ALA A 72 -2.55 -6.89 3.23
C ALA A 72 -4.07 -6.75 3.01
N PRO A 73 -4.76 -7.81 2.57
CA PRO A 73 -6.21 -7.78 2.50
C PRO A 73 -6.78 -7.34 3.85
N PHE A 74 -7.78 -6.47 3.83
CA PHE A 74 -8.45 -5.98 5.04
C PHE A 74 -8.76 -7.13 5.99
N GLY A 75 -8.55 -6.99 7.30
CA GLY A 75 -8.63 -8.12 8.23
C GLY A 75 -7.34 -8.88 8.45
N TYR A 76 -6.29 -8.59 7.68
CA TYR A 76 -4.97 -9.19 7.83
C TYR A 76 -3.88 -8.12 7.96
N TYR A 77 -2.74 -8.54 8.49
CA TYR A 77 -1.47 -7.84 8.38
C TYR A 77 -0.38 -8.82 7.94
N ILE A 78 0.68 -8.31 7.32
CA ILE A 78 1.81 -9.12 6.87
C ILE A 78 2.89 -9.09 7.96
N LYS A 79 3.38 -10.26 8.37
CA LYS A 79 4.55 -10.41 9.25
C LYS A 79 5.37 -11.60 8.76
N LYS A 80 6.67 -11.39 8.51
CA LYS A 80 7.58 -12.43 7.97
C LYS A 80 7.00 -13.13 6.71
N ASN A 81 6.50 -12.35 5.75
CA ASN A 81 5.87 -12.81 4.51
C ASN A 81 4.65 -13.75 4.70
N LYS A 82 3.98 -13.68 5.86
CA LYS A 82 2.76 -14.45 6.14
C LYS A 82 1.63 -13.51 6.53
N LEU A 83 0.41 -13.87 6.12
CA LEU A 83 -0.79 -13.17 6.54
C LEU A 83 -1.22 -13.64 7.93
N HIS A 84 -1.36 -12.69 8.83
CA HIS A 84 -1.86 -12.89 10.18
C HIS A 84 -3.16 -12.12 10.38
N ILE A 85 -4.08 -12.66 11.17
CA ILE A 85 -5.40 -12.06 11.38
C ILE A 85 -5.28 -10.82 12.27
N LYS A 86 -5.81 -9.69 11.79
CA LYS A 86 -6.03 -8.48 12.60
C LYS A 86 -7.39 -8.61 13.30
N LYS A 87 -7.38 -8.79 14.64
CA LYS A 87 -8.56 -9.18 15.43
C LYS A 87 -9.76 -8.25 15.21
N GLU A 88 -9.58 -6.94 15.31
CA GLU A 88 -10.64 -5.94 15.17
C GLU A 88 -11.32 -5.98 13.79
N GLU A 89 -10.51 -5.96 12.73
CA GLU A 89 -11.01 -5.97 11.35
C GLU A 89 -11.62 -7.32 10.96
N SER A 90 -11.09 -8.42 11.50
CA SER A 90 -11.65 -9.76 11.30
C SER A 90 -13.07 -9.89 11.86
N GLY A 91 -13.38 -9.17 12.94
CA GLY A 91 -14.72 -9.07 13.49
C GLY A 91 -15.70 -8.41 12.52
N LYS A 92 -15.27 -7.31 11.88
CA LYS A 92 -16.06 -6.62 10.85
C LYS A 92 -16.34 -7.53 9.66
N ILE A 93 -15.35 -8.31 9.21
CA ILE A 93 -15.53 -9.27 8.10
C ILE A 93 -16.56 -10.34 8.46
N LYS A 94 -16.45 -10.95 9.63
CA LYS A 94 -17.46 -11.92 10.10
C LYS A 94 -18.85 -11.28 10.11
N LEU A 95 -18.97 -10.06 10.65
CA LEU A 95 -20.23 -9.33 10.68
C LEU A 95 -20.80 -9.16 9.26
N ILE A 96 -20.00 -8.66 8.30
CA ILE A 96 -20.37 -8.51 6.88
C ILE A 96 -20.94 -9.81 6.33
N PHE A 97 -20.22 -10.93 6.47
CA PHE A 97 -20.67 -12.22 5.95
C PHE A 97 -21.97 -12.69 6.60
N SER A 98 -22.09 -12.57 7.94
CA SER A 98 -23.31 -12.99 8.63
C SER A 98 -24.52 -12.16 8.24
N TRP A 99 -24.37 -10.85 8.12
CA TRP A 99 -25.47 -9.96 7.81
C TRP A 99 -25.92 -10.11 6.36
N PHE A 100 -24.97 -10.27 5.44
CA PHE A 100 -25.29 -10.47 4.04
C PHE A 100 -25.94 -11.84 3.79
N TYR A 101 -25.36 -12.94 4.28
CA TYR A 101 -25.85 -14.28 3.93
C TYR A 101 -26.99 -14.79 4.81
N LYS A 102 -27.00 -14.46 6.12
CA LYS A 102 -28.03 -14.91 7.06
C LYS A 102 -29.14 -13.89 7.24
N GLN A 103 -28.80 -12.62 7.46
CA GLN A 103 -29.82 -11.58 7.74
C GLN A 103 -30.37 -10.91 6.48
N LYS A 104 -29.78 -11.17 5.31
CA LYS A 104 -30.18 -10.59 4.02
C LYS A 104 -30.23 -9.05 4.01
N LYS A 105 -29.37 -8.43 4.82
CA LYS A 105 -29.21 -6.97 4.83
C LYS A 105 -28.64 -6.46 3.52
N SER A 106 -29.04 -5.24 3.15
CA SER A 106 -28.54 -4.55 1.96
C SER A 106 -27.07 -4.13 2.16
N LEU A 107 -26.37 -3.86 1.06
CA LEU A 107 -24.97 -3.44 1.12
C LEU A 107 -24.82 -2.05 1.76
N GLU A 108 -25.83 -1.19 1.59
CA GLU A 108 -25.92 0.15 2.16
C GLU A 108 -26.04 0.08 3.69
N GLU A 109 -26.92 -0.77 4.20
CA GLU A 109 -27.08 -1.00 5.64
C GLU A 109 -25.79 -1.54 6.28
N ILE A 110 -25.15 -2.49 5.60
CA ILE A 110 -23.87 -3.06 6.06
C ILE A 110 -22.80 -1.97 6.05
N SER A 111 -22.69 -1.20 4.96
CA SER A 111 -21.75 -0.08 4.77
C SER A 111 -21.79 0.92 5.92
N VAL A 112 -22.98 1.41 6.26
CA VAL A 112 -23.17 2.37 7.35
C VAL A 112 -22.69 1.80 8.69
N LYS A 113 -22.99 0.53 8.97
CA LYS A 113 -22.66 -0.07 10.27
C LYS A 113 -21.20 -0.47 10.43
N VAL A 114 -20.55 -0.96 9.37
CA VAL A 114 -19.13 -1.36 9.44
C VAL A 114 -18.16 -0.24 9.08
N GLN A 115 -18.70 0.89 8.60
CA GLN A 115 -17.96 2.07 8.15
C GLN A 115 -16.97 1.74 7.03
N LEU A 116 -17.43 0.99 6.02
CA LEU A 116 -16.65 0.65 4.83
C LEU A 116 -17.48 0.96 3.58
N SER A 117 -16.84 1.39 2.50
CA SER A 117 -17.54 1.62 1.24
C SER A 117 -18.18 0.34 0.69
N ILE A 118 -19.28 0.52 -0.05
CA ILE A 118 -20.00 -0.59 -0.70
C ILE A 118 -19.05 -1.40 -1.60
N THR A 119 -18.17 -0.73 -2.36
CA THR A 119 -17.17 -1.39 -3.20
C THR A 119 -16.23 -2.28 -2.39
N LYS A 120 -15.74 -1.78 -1.25
CA LYS A 120 -14.87 -2.58 -0.36
C LYS A 120 -15.61 -3.78 0.21
N ILE A 121 -16.89 -3.64 0.57
CA ILE A 121 -17.73 -4.76 1.04
C ILE A 121 -17.94 -5.80 -0.07
N LYS A 122 -18.26 -5.37 -1.29
CA LYS A 122 -18.39 -6.27 -2.45
C LYS A 122 -17.10 -7.07 -2.65
N ASN A 123 -15.95 -6.40 -2.62
CA ASN A 123 -14.64 -7.06 -2.73
C ASN A 123 -14.39 -8.04 -1.58
N ILE A 124 -14.79 -7.71 -0.34
CA ILE A 124 -14.69 -8.62 0.81
C ILE A 124 -15.52 -9.89 0.60
N LEU A 125 -16.77 -9.75 0.14
CA LEU A 125 -17.70 -10.86 -0.01
C LEU A 125 -17.28 -11.87 -1.08
N ILE A 126 -16.48 -11.46 -2.06
CA ILE A 126 -16.04 -12.33 -3.16
C ILE A 126 -14.62 -12.89 -2.99
N ASN A 127 -13.77 -12.28 -2.16
CA ASN A 127 -12.34 -12.58 -2.16
C ASN A 127 -12.04 -13.95 -1.49
N PRO A 128 -11.36 -14.88 -2.20
CA PRO A 128 -11.03 -16.21 -1.69
C PRO A 128 -10.09 -16.22 -0.47
N VAL A 129 -9.32 -15.15 -0.24
CA VAL A 129 -8.38 -15.03 0.90
C VAL A 129 -9.09 -15.22 2.23
N TYR A 130 -10.32 -14.75 2.39
CA TYR A 130 -11.07 -14.89 3.65
C TYR A 130 -11.43 -16.33 4.01
N PHE A 131 -11.40 -17.23 3.02
CA PHE A 131 -11.63 -18.66 3.18
C PHE A 131 -10.33 -19.48 3.29
N GLY A 132 -9.18 -18.82 3.47
CA GLY A 132 -7.88 -19.50 3.53
C GLY A 132 -7.41 -20.01 2.18
N LYS A 133 -7.83 -19.37 1.08
CA LYS A 133 -7.50 -19.75 -0.29
C LYS A 133 -6.74 -18.63 -0.99
N VAL A 134 -5.97 -18.98 -2.01
CA VAL A 134 -5.22 -18.04 -2.85
C VAL A 134 -5.37 -18.44 -4.30
N ILE A 135 -5.21 -17.48 -5.22
CA ILE A 135 -5.19 -17.76 -6.65
C ILE A 135 -3.76 -17.81 -7.12
N SER A 136 -3.43 -18.88 -7.83
CA SER A 136 -2.11 -19.09 -8.43
C SER A 136 -2.33 -19.74 -9.78
N ASN A 137 -1.78 -19.14 -10.83
CA ASN A 137 -1.89 -19.63 -12.21
C ASN A 137 -3.33 -19.89 -12.68
N GLY A 138 -4.28 -19.01 -12.30
CA GLY A 138 -5.69 -19.14 -12.69
C GLY A 138 -6.49 -20.16 -11.87
N GLU A 139 -5.85 -20.83 -10.90
CA GLU A 139 -6.50 -21.84 -10.06
C GLU A 139 -6.62 -21.38 -8.61
N ILE A 140 -7.68 -21.82 -7.93
CA ILE A 140 -7.84 -21.63 -6.49
C ILE A 140 -7.14 -22.75 -5.73
N ARG A 141 -6.13 -22.39 -4.94
CA ARG A 141 -5.34 -23.30 -4.11
C ARG A 141 -5.49 -22.98 -2.63
N LYS A 142 -5.13 -23.94 -1.77
CA LYS A 142 -5.12 -23.73 -0.32
C LYS A 142 -3.98 -22.79 0.05
N GLY A 143 -4.31 -21.69 0.75
CA GLY A 143 -3.33 -20.78 1.32
C GLY A 143 -2.68 -21.33 2.58
N LYS A 144 -1.52 -20.78 2.95
CA LYS A 144 -0.82 -21.09 4.20
C LYS A 144 -1.26 -20.19 5.38
N HIS A 145 -2.20 -19.29 5.15
CA HIS A 145 -2.72 -18.35 6.14
C HIS A 145 -4.01 -18.87 6.81
N PRO A 146 -4.30 -18.44 8.05
CA PRO A 146 -5.56 -18.79 8.71
C PRO A 146 -6.75 -18.13 8.02
N ALA A 147 -7.85 -18.87 7.87
CA ALA A 147 -9.10 -18.34 7.34
C ALA A 147 -9.85 -17.53 8.40
N ILE A 148 -10.36 -16.35 8.04
CA ILE A 148 -11.30 -15.58 8.88
C ILE A 148 -12.70 -16.21 8.85
N ILE A 149 -13.10 -16.71 7.67
CA ILE A 149 -14.36 -17.40 7.40
C ILE A 149 -14.02 -18.89 7.20
N ASP A 150 -13.93 -19.62 8.31
CA ASP A 150 -13.60 -21.05 8.31
C ASP A 150 -14.81 -21.93 7.96
N LYS A 151 -14.58 -23.24 7.82
CA LYS A 151 -15.64 -24.21 7.48
C LYS A 151 -16.78 -24.22 8.51
N LYS A 152 -16.46 -24.03 9.80
CA LYS A 152 -17.46 -23.95 10.88
C LYS A 152 -18.35 -22.72 10.70
N TYR A 153 -17.76 -21.57 10.39
CA TYR A 153 -18.48 -20.34 10.10
C TYR A 153 -19.38 -20.49 8.88
N CYS A 154 -18.86 -21.05 7.78
CA CYS A 154 -19.65 -21.29 6.57
C CYS A 154 -20.89 -22.14 6.86
N LYS A 155 -20.72 -23.24 7.61
CA LYS A 155 -21.84 -24.11 8.00
C LYS A 155 -22.87 -23.36 8.87
N LYS A 156 -22.40 -22.57 9.84
CA LYS A 156 -23.28 -21.80 10.75
C LYS A 156 -24.14 -20.76 10.04
N TYR A 157 -23.64 -20.14 8.98
CA TYR A 157 -24.32 -19.04 8.27
C TYR A 157 -24.78 -19.41 6.86
N ASN A 158 -24.77 -20.71 6.52
CA ASN A 158 -25.18 -21.26 5.22
C ASN A 158 -24.47 -20.58 4.03
N ILE A 159 -23.17 -20.34 4.16
CA ILE A 159 -22.34 -19.69 3.14
C ILE A 159 -21.75 -20.77 2.23
N ASN A 160 -22.07 -20.69 0.94
CA ASN A 160 -21.47 -21.56 -0.07
C ASN A 160 -20.17 -20.93 -0.60
N ALA A 161 -19.05 -21.26 0.06
CA ALA A 161 -17.73 -20.75 -0.31
C ALA A 161 -17.32 -21.13 -1.75
N GLU A 162 -17.66 -22.35 -2.20
CA GLU A 162 -17.32 -22.82 -3.55
C GLU A 162 -17.99 -21.99 -4.64
N LYS A 163 -19.27 -21.66 -4.45
CA LYS A 163 -20.00 -20.78 -5.38
C LYS A 163 -19.38 -19.39 -5.46
N ILE A 164 -18.97 -18.82 -4.32
CA ILE A 164 -18.30 -17.52 -4.26
C ILE A 164 -16.96 -17.57 -5.00
N MET A 165 -16.17 -18.61 -4.73
CA MET A 165 -14.87 -18.85 -5.34
C MET A 165 -14.95 -19.01 -6.87
N LYS A 166 -15.92 -19.78 -7.38
CA LYS A 166 -16.16 -19.92 -8.83
C LYS A 166 -16.50 -18.58 -9.48
N ARG A 167 -17.36 -17.77 -8.85
CA ARG A 167 -17.70 -16.43 -9.35
C ARG A 167 -16.48 -15.49 -9.36
N TYR A 168 -15.61 -15.58 -8.36
CA TYR A 168 -14.40 -14.77 -8.34
C TYR A 168 -13.47 -15.12 -9.50
N LEU A 169 -13.27 -16.42 -9.77
CA LEU A 169 -12.45 -16.89 -10.89
C LEU A 169 -12.98 -16.39 -12.24
N SER A 170 -14.30 -16.47 -12.48
CA SER A 170 -14.87 -16.00 -13.74
C SER A 170 -14.61 -14.51 -13.96
N LEU A 171 -14.86 -13.68 -12.93
CA LEU A 171 -14.60 -12.24 -12.98
C LEU A 171 -13.10 -11.92 -13.21
N SER A 172 -12.20 -12.70 -12.62
CA SER A 172 -10.76 -12.52 -12.76
C SER A 172 -10.22 -12.93 -14.14
N LEU A 173 -10.89 -13.85 -14.84
CA LEU A 173 -10.52 -14.27 -16.18
C LEU A 173 -11.07 -13.29 -17.23
N GLU A 174 -12.31 -12.83 -17.04
CA GLU A 174 -12.94 -11.82 -17.91
C GLU A 174 -12.16 -10.49 -17.94
N SER A 175 -11.57 -10.08 -16.81
CA SER A 175 -10.78 -8.84 -16.74
C SER A 175 -9.43 -8.90 -17.46
N LYS A 176 -8.91 -10.10 -17.77
CA LYS A 176 -7.62 -10.25 -18.48
C LYS A 176 -7.75 -10.23 -20.01
N ASN A 177 -8.99 -10.33 -20.50
CA ASN A 177 -9.29 -10.37 -21.94
C ASN A 177 -9.81 -9.01 -22.47
N LYS A 178 -9.70 -7.94 -21.66
CA LYS A 178 -10.01 -6.55 -22.03
C LYS A 178 -8.72 -5.74 -22.04
#